data_AF-A0A1Q2D1D5-F1
#
_entry.id   AF-A0A1Q2D1D5-F1
#
_cell.length_a   1.000
_cell.length_b   1.000
_cell.length_c   1.000
_cell.angle_alpha   90.00
_cell.angle_beta   90.00
_cell.angle_gamma   90.00
#
_symmetry.space_group_name_H-M   'P 1'
#
loop_
_entity.id
_entity.type
_entity.pdbx_description
1 polymer ?
#
loop_
_entity_poly.entity_id
_entity_poly.type
_entity_poly.pdbx_seq_one_letter_code
_entity_poly.pdbx_strand_id
1 'polypeptide(L)'
;MLCQSWGVQKRVLPLLLAATVAAALSACGDANQSAGPDVQQVNGVECAYPPEGEPARTVDPPDSENVADKGTVTATLNMTAGDVTITMDRAKAPCTVNSFVSLVEQGYFDDTDCHRLTDYGIFVLQCGDPTATGTGGPGYTIPDEVDKSLTYPAGTVAMANRGTKDTGGSQFFLVWADTELPPTYTVFGTIDQAGLDVVGGIAAQGVDAGDQTSPIAEAKITGVTLG
;
A
#
# COMPACT_ATOMS: atom_id res chain seq x y z
N MET A 1 12.76 66.02 35.81
CA MET A 1 11.63 65.08 35.57
C MET A 1 11.69 64.03 36.69
N LEU A 2 10.93 64.19 37.79
CA LEU A 2 9.53 63.73 38.00
C LEU A 2 9.43 62.20 37.81
N CYS A 3 9.01 61.35 38.76
CA CYS A 3 8.27 61.59 39.99
C CYS A 3 8.45 60.45 41.03
N GLN A 4 8.37 60.86 42.29
CA GLN A 4 8.22 60.14 43.58
C GLN A 4 6.99 59.22 43.61
N SER A 5 6.63 58.45 44.64
CA SER A 5 7.18 57.73 45.81
C SER A 5 5.93 57.12 46.48
N TRP A 6 6.07 56.02 47.21
CA TRP A 6 4.99 55.33 47.91
C TRP A 6 4.34 56.12 49.06
N GLY A 7 3.09 55.79 49.41
CA GLY A 7 2.45 56.24 50.65
C GLY A 7 1.04 55.69 50.88
N VAL A 8 0.95 54.68 51.76
CA VAL A 8 -0.25 54.04 52.34
C VAL A 8 -1.04 55.01 53.24
N GLN A 9 -2.37 54.84 53.39
CA GLN A 9 -3.07 54.80 54.71
C GLN A 9 -4.60 54.58 54.61
N LYS A 10 -5.08 53.77 55.57
CA LYS A 10 -6.42 53.22 55.80
C LYS A 10 -7.43 54.27 56.30
N ARG A 11 -8.73 54.03 56.13
CA ARG A 11 -9.82 54.40 57.07
C ARG A 11 -11.13 53.64 56.77
N VAL A 12 -11.99 53.57 57.79
CA VAL A 12 -12.89 52.47 58.16
C VAL A 12 -14.35 52.97 58.33
N LEU A 13 -15.36 52.18 57.87
CA LEU A 13 -16.83 52.09 58.18
C LEU A 13 -17.73 53.37 58.10
N PRO A 14 -19.11 53.33 58.06
CA PRO A 14 -20.12 52.33 58.52
C PRO A 14 -21.20 51.90 57.45
N LEU A 15 -21.88 50.74 57.49
CA LEU A 15 -22.98 50.18 58.33
C LEU A 15 -24.42 50.60 57.91
N LEU A 16 -25.28 49.61 57.56
CA LEU A 16 -26.76 49.47 57.73
C LEU A 16 -27.39 48.63 56.55
N LEU A 17 -27.77 47.36 56.77
CA LEU A 17 -29.15 46.82 56.96
C LEU A 17 -30.19 47.28 55.88
N ALA A 18 -31.04 46.47 55.24
CA ALA A 18 -31.48 45.08 55.40
C ALA A 18 -32.36 44.63 54.18
N ALA A 19 -32.76 43.35 54.20
CA ALA A 19 -33.99 42.76 53.62
C ALA A 19 -34.02 42.26 52.15
N THR A 20 -33.75 40.95 52.02
CA THR A 20 -34.56 39.90 51.35
C THR A 20 -35.36 40.22 50.08
N VAL A 21 -35.05 39.51 48.97
CA VAL A 21 -36.02 38.72 48.18
C VAL A 21 -35.29 37.49 47.62
N ALA A 22 -35.83 36.30 47.91
CA ALA A 22 -35.43 35.06 47.25
C ALA A 22 -36.18 34.91 45.92
N ALA A 23 -35.46 34.62 44.84
CA ALA A 23 -36.03 34.05 43.63
C ALA A 23 -35.06 32.99 43.10
N ALA A 24 -35.41 31.73 43.30
CA ALA A 24 -34.80 30.60 42.64
C ALA A 24 -35.26 30.56 41.19
N LEU A 25 -34.32 30.56 40.24
CA LEU A 25 -34.57 30.14 38.86
C LEU A 25 -33.43 29.24 38.41
N SER A 26 -33.87 28.09 37.90
CA SER A 26 -33.09 26.93 37.50
C SER A 26 -31.96 27.22 36.52
N ALA A 27 -30.90 26.43 36.68
CA ALA A 27 -29.90 26.18 35.67
C ALA A 27 -30.52 25.53 34.43
N CYS A 28 -30.07 25.97 33.25
CA CYS A 28 -29.68 25.14 32.11
C CYS A 28 -28.71 25.99 31.28
N GLY A 29 -27.45 25.58 31.24
CA GLY A 29 -26.45 26.21 30.38
C GLY A 29 -26.64 25.73 28.95
N ASP A 30 -26.87 26.65 28.03
CA ASP A 30 -26.78 26.40 26.59
C ASP A 30 -25.30 26.52 26.16
N ALA A 31 -24.55 25.44 26.35
CA ALA A 31 -23.34 25.21 25.58
C ALA A 31 -23.78 24.63 24.23
N ASN A 32 -24.00 25.51 23.25
CA ASN A 32 -24.24 25.15 21.86
C ASN A 32 -22.95 24.57 21.26
N GLN A 33 -22.65 23.31 21.57
CA GLN A 33 -21.72 22.49 20.81
C GLN A 33 -22.45 22.05 19.54
N SER A 34 -22.17 22.75 18.45
CA SER A 34 -22.47 22.28 17.11
C SER A 34 -21.70 20.97 16.89
N ALA A 35 -22.38 19.84 17.03
CA ALA A 35 -21.91 18.56 16.55
C ALA A 35 -21.85 18.62 15.02
N GLY A 36 -20.65 18.85 14.48
CA GLY A 36 -20.36 18.53 13.09
C GLY A 36 -20.52 17.02 12.86
N PRO A 37 -20.68 16.56 11.61
CA PRO A 37 -20.73 15.14 11.34
C PRO A 37 -19.45 14.50 11.86
N ASP A 38 -19.61 13.49 12.70
CA ASP A 38 -18.55 12.60 13.17
C ASP A 38 -17.94 11.93 11.94
N VAL A 39 -16.86 12.51 11.42
CA VAL A 39 -16.00 11.86 10.44
C VAL A 39 -15.35 10.72 11.21
N GLN A 40 -15.93 9.54 11.10
CA GLN A 40 -15.36 8.31 11.61
C GLN A 40 -13.92 8.23 11.08
N GLN A 41 -12.94 8.46 11.97
CA GLN A 41 -11.53 8.26 11.65
C GLN A 41 -11.36 6.79 11.27
N VAL A 42 -11.20 6.52 9.99
CA VAL A 42 -10.63 5.26 9.52
C VAL A 42 -9.18 5.24 9.98
N ASN A 43 -8.90 4.45 11.03
CA ASN A 43 -7.54 4.19 11.51
C ASN A 43 -6.79 3.35 10.47
N GLY A 44 -6.39 3.95 9.35
CA GLY A 44 -5.49 3.36 8.36
C GLY A 44 -4.03 3.76 8.61
N VAL A 45 -3.13 3.25 7.77
CA VAL A 45 -1.71 3.63 7.78
C VAL A 45 -1.42 4.74 6.78
N GLU A 46 -0.31 5.43 6.99
CA GLU A 46 0.26 6.37 6.01
C GLU A 46 1.26 5.62 5.12
N CYS A 47 1.16 5.84 3.81
CA CYS A 47 2.04 5.27 2.80
C CYS A 47 2.75 6.37 2.01
N ALA A 48 3.97 6.09 1.56
CA ALA A 48 4.75 7.02 0.75
C ALA A 48 4.94 6.48 -0.67
N TYR A 49 4.60 7.31 -1.66
CA TYR A 49 4.74 7.00 -3.09
C TYR A 49 5.57 8.08 -3.79
N PRO A 50 6.85 8.24 -3.43
CA PRO A 50 7.69 9.29 -4.00
C PRO A 50 7.86 9.08 -5.52
N PRO A 51 7.84 10.16 -6.32
CA PRO A 51 7.98 10.07 -7.76
C PRO A 51 9.37 9.52 -8.15
N GLU A 52 9.40 8.66 -9.16
CA GLU A 52 10.61 8.09 -9.75
C GLU A 52 10.45 7.93 -11.26
N GLY A 53 11.23 8.70 -12.02
CA GLY A 53 11.25 8.62 -13.48
C GLY A 53 9.91 8.95 -14.13
N GLU A 54 9.81 8.62 -15.40
CA GLU A 54 8.55 8.73 -16.15
C GLU A 54 7.79 7.41 -16.07
N PRO A 55 6.45 7.44 -15.92
CA PRO A 55 5.67 6.22 -15.85
C PRO A 55 5.67 5.51 -17.21
N ALA A 56 5.81 4.18 -17.20
CA ALA A 56 5.73 3.33 -18.39
C ALA A 56 4.37 3.40 -19.10
N ARG A 57 3.32 3.71 -18.33
CA ARG A 57 1.96 3.98 -18.77
C ARG A 57 1.37 5.04 -17.87
N THR A 58 0.62 6.00 -18.42
CA THR A 58 0.01 7.09 -17.63
C THR A 58 -0.90 6.53 -16.54
N VAL A 59 -0.55 6.81 -15.29
CA VAL A 59 -1.30 6.49 -14.08
C VAL A 59 -1.05 7.56 -13.02
N ASP A 60 -1.98 7.66 -12.08
CA ASP A 60 -1.83 8.48 -10.88
C ASP A 60 -1.36 7.61 -9.71
N PRO A 61 -0.47 8.12 -8.83
CA PRO A 61 -0.16 7.46 -7.56
C PRO A 61 -1.42 7.27 -6.71
N PRO A 62 -1.51 6.19 -5.91
CA PRO A 62 -2.63 5.96 -5.01
C PRO A 62 -2.68 6.97 -3.84
N ASP A 63 -3.82 7.02 -3.15
CA ASP A 63 -3.96 7.77 -1.91
C ASP A 63 -2.94 7.30 -0.86
N SER A 64 -2.31 8.27 -0.20
CA SER A 64 -1.26 8.06 0.82
C SER A 64 -1.77 8.02 2.25
N GLU A 65 -2.99 8.49 2.50
CA GLU A 65 -3.56 8.63 3.84
C GLU A 65 -4.70 7.62 4.06
N ASN A 66 -4.85 7.16 5.31
CA ASN A 66 -5.91 6.24 5.71
C ASN A 66 -5.94 4.94 4.89
N VAL A 67 -4.76 4.46 4.46
CA VAL A 67 -4.63 3.22 3.69
C VAL A 67 -5.05 2.04 4.57
N ALA A 68 -5.91 1.16 4.04
CA ALA A 68 -6.41 0.02 4.77
C ALA A 68 -5.28 -0.96 5.13
N ASP A 69 -5.17 -1.31 6.41
CA ASP A 69 -4.14 -2.18 6.98
C ASP A 69 -4.70 -3.55 7.43
N LYS A 70 -5.95 -3.85 7.08
CA LYS A 70 -6.67 -5.05 7.52
C LYS A 70 -7.52 -5.63 6.41
N GLY A 71 -7.75 -6.93 6.53
CA GLY A 71 -8.56 -7.70 5.59
C GLY A 71 -7.78 -8.06 4.33
N THR A 72 -8.43 -8.83 3.48
CA THR A 72 -7.83 -9.39 2.27
C THR A 72 -8.41 -8.76 1.01
N VAL A 73 -7.64 -8.79 -0.07
CA VAL A 73 -8.08 -8.49 -1.44
C VAL A 73 -7.71 -9.66 -2.31
N THR A 74 -8.60 -10.04 -3.21
CA THR A 74 -8.27 -10.99 -4.28
C THR A 74 -8.14 -10.25 -5.60
N ALA A 75 -7.11 -10.60 -6.37
CA ALA A 75 -6.94 -10.15 -7.75
C ALA A 75 -6.67 -11.36 -8.64
N THR A 76 -7.39 -11.46 -9.75
CA THR A 76 -7.19 -12.52 -10.74
C THR A 76 -6.45 -11.93 -11.94
N LEU A 77 -5.22 -12.39 -12.18
CA LEU A 77 -4.49 -12.09 -13.40
C LEU A 77 -5.10 -12.94 -14.52
N ASN A 78 -5.75 -12.31 -15.50
CA ASN A 78 -6.29 -13.01 -16.66
C ASN A 78 -5.17 -13.20 -17.68
N MET A 79 -4.46 -14.33 -17.60
CA MET A 79 -3.32 -14.59 -18.49
C MET A 79 -3.73 -15.40 -19.72
N THR A 80 -2.96 -15.28 -20.81
CA THR A 80 -3.11 -16.11 -22.02
C THR A 80 -3.04 -17.62 -21.75
N ALA A 81 -2.28 -18.02 -20.74
CA ALA A 81 -2.12 -19.42 -20.34
C ALA A 81 -3.18 -19.93 -19.35
N GLY A 82 -4.03 -19.04 -18.81
CA GLY A 82 -5.01 -19.35 -17.77
C GLY A 82 -5.05 -18.29 -16.67
N ASP A 83 -6.06 -18.35 -15.83
CA ASP A 83 -6.22 -17.39 -14.72
C ASP A 83 -5.29 -17.73 -13.55
N VAL A 84 -4.70 -16.69 -12.95
CA VAL A 84 -3.86 -16.78 -11.75
C VAL A 84 -4.46 -15.91 -10.66
N THR A 85 -5.08 -16.52 -9.65
CA THR A 85 -5.70 -15.79 -8.54
C THR A 85 -4.72 -15.56 -7.41
N ILE A 86 -4.58 -14.31 -7.01
CA ILE A 86 -3.71 -13.86 -5.92
C ILE A 86 -4.59 -13.38 -4.76
N THR A 87 -4.35 -13.91 -3.57
CA THR A 87 -4.91 -13.38 -2.32
C THR A 87 -3.87 -12.55 -1.61
N MET A 88 -4.19 -11.29 -1.32
CA MET A 88 -3.32 -10.30 -0.70
C MET A 88 -3.83 -9.94 0.70
N ASP A 89 -2.94 -9.89 1.68
CA ASP A 89 -3.25 -9.54 3.07
C ASP A 89 -2.75 -8.13 3.38
N ARG A 90 -3.68 -7.19 3.56
CA ARG A 90 -3.36 -5.78 3.83
C ARG A 90 -2.60 -5.58 5.15
N ALA A 91 -2.67 -6.51 6.09
CA ALA A 91 -1.94 -6.40 7.35
C ALA A 91 -0.44 -6.68 7.21
N LYS A 92 -0.03 -7.37 6.13
CA LYS A 92 1.37 -7.73 5.89
C LYS A 92 2.10 -6.68 5.06
N ALA A 93 1.41 -6.12 4.06
CA ALA A 93 2.01 -5.19 3.11
C ALA A 93 0.99 -4.13 2.65
N PRO A 94 0.45 -3.30 3.56
CA PRO A 94 -0.62 -2.35 3.25
C PRO A 94 -0.29 -1.40 2.09
N CYS A 95 0.92 -0.83 2.07
CA CYS A 95 1.30 0.14 1.05
C CYS A 95 1.49 -0.50 -0.32
N THR A 96 2.03 -1.72 -0.34
CA THR A 96 2.20 -2.53 -1.55
C THR A 96 0.85 -2.95 -2.11
N VAL A 97 -0.05 -3.47 -1.28
CA VAL A 97 -1.40 -3.90 -1.72
C VAL A 97 -2.20 -2.71 -2.23
N ASN A 98 -2.12 -1.55 -1.56
CA ASN A 98 -2.78 -0.32 -2.00
C ASN A 98 -2.28 0.14 -3.38
N SER A 99 -0.96 0.15 -3.59
CA SER A 99 -0.37 0.47 -4.90
C SER A 99 -0.81 -0.52 -5.98
N PHE A 100 -0.73 -1.82 -5.69
CA PHE A 100 -1.14 -2.84 -6.65
C PHE A 100 -2.62 -2.72 -7.06
N VAL A 101 -3.52 -2.54 -6.09
CA VAL A 101 -4.96 -2.37 -6.34
C VAL A 101 -5.24 -1.13 -7.17
N SER A 102 -4.63 0.02 -6.85
CA SER A 102 -4.79 1.24 -7.64
C SER A 102 -4.31 1.07 -9.08
N LEU A 103 -3.17 0.39 -9.29
CA LEU A 103 -2.66 0.10 -10.64
C LEU A 103 -3.61 -0.84 -11.40
N VAL A 104 -4.22 -1.82 -10.74
CA VAL A 104 -5.25 -2.69 -11.34
C VAL A 104 -6.48 -1.88 -11.74
N GLU A 105 -7.01 -1.01 -10.87
CA GLU A 105 -8.19 -0.18 -11.15
C GLU A 105 -7.97 0.77 -12.34
N GLN A 106 -6.72 1.17 -12.57
CA GLN A 106 -6.31 2.01 -13.70
C GLN A 106 -5.96 1.21 -14.98
N GLY A 107 -6.09 -0.13 -14.96
CA GLY A 107 -5.76 -1.00 -16.11
C GLY A 107 -4.27 -0.99 -16.44
N TYR A 108 -3.39 -0.74 -15.46
CA TYR A 108 -1.95 -0.61 -15.69
C TYR A 108 -1.31 -1.91 -16.20
N PHE A 109 -1.83 -3.05 -15.76
CA PHE A 109 -1.32 -4.38 -16.10
C PHE A 109 -1.95 -4.98 -17.36
N ASP A 110 -2.92 -4.31 -17.97
CA ASP A 110 -3.63 -4.81 -19.15
C ASP A 110 -2.68 -4.89 -20.36
N ASP A 111 -2.76 -5.99 -21.09
CA ASP A 111 -1.92 -6.34 -22.24
C ASP A 111 -0.41 -6.25 -21.97
N THR A 112 0.04 -6.66 -20.77
CA THR A 112 1.46 -6.64 -20.38
C THR A 112 2.08 -8.03 -20.36
N ASP A 113 3.36 -8.12 -20.73
CA ASP A 113 4.11 -9.38 -20.72
C ASP A 113 4.80 -9.62 -19.36
N CYS A 114 4.80 -10.88 -18.93
CA CYS A 114 5.74 -11.36 -17.94
C CYS A 114 7.09 -11.57 -18.61
N HIS A 115 7.91 -10.53 -18.55
CA HIS A 115 9.13 -10.39 -19.35
C HIS A 115 10.30 -11.25 -18.88
N ARG A 116 10.22 -11.89 -17.70
CA ARG A 116 11.32 -12.66 -17.16
C ARG A 116 10.87 -13.90 -16.40
N LEU A 117 11.42 -15.04 -16.78
CA LEU A 117 11.35 -16.33 -16.12
C LEU A 117 12.76 -16.74 -15.68
N THR A 118 12.87 -17.32 -14.49
CA THR A 118 14.06 -18.05 -14.06
C THR A 118 13.70 -19.47 -13.69
N ASP A 119 14.49 -20.42 -14.17
CA ASP A 119 14.32 -21.86 -13.96
C ASP A 119 15.55 -22.57 -13.39
N TYR A 120 16.53 -21.78 -12.95
CA TYR A 120 17.72 -22.27 -12.28
C TYR A 120 18.12 -21.35 -11.12
N GLY A 121 18.37 -21.95 -9.95
CA GLY A 121 18.77 -21.25 -8.73
C GLY A 121 17.62 -20.54 -8.02
N ILE A 122 16.88 -19.70 -8.74
CA ILE A 122 15.63 -19.08 -8.30
C ILE A 122 14.52 -19.43 -9.29
N PHE A 123 13.30 -19.63 -8.80
CA PHE A 123 12.18 -20.15 -9.60
C PHE A 123 11.02 -19.17 -9.61
N VAL A 124 11.16 -18.10 -10.40
CA VAL A 124 10.20 -16.99 -10.44
C VAL A 124 9.78 -16.63 -11.86
N LEU A 125 8.52 -16.21 -12.02
CA LEU A 125 8.01 -15.52 -13.20
C LEU A 125 7.72 -14.07 -12.82
N GLN A 126 8.42 -13.12 -13.43
CA GLN A 126 8.35 -11.69 -13.13
C GLN A 126 7.53 -10.96 -14.20
N CYS A 127 6.63 -10.10 -13.72
CA CYS A 127 5.65 -9.36 -14.50
C CYS A 127 5.55 -7.91 -14.01
N GLY A 128 4.62 -7.13 -14.56
CA GLY A 128 4.28 -5.79 -14.05
C GLY A 128 5.11 -4.64 -14.60
N ASP A 129 5.84 -4.86 -15.69
CA ASP A 129 6.46 -3.80 -16.50
C ASP A 129 5.71 -3.68 -17.84
N PRO A 130 4.93 -2.61 -18.08
CA PRO A 130 4.24 -2.40 -19.35
C PRO A 130 5.15 -2.28 -20.57
N THR A 131 6.44 -1.99 -20.37
CA THR A 131 7.43 -1.94 -21.45
C THR A 131 8.07 -3.30 -21.76
N ALA A 132 7.89 -4.28 -20.87
CA ALA A 132 8.56 -5.58 -20.89
C ALA A 132 10.11 -5.52 -20.92
N THR A 133 10.71 -4.39 -20.54
CA THR A 133 12.18 -4.22 -20.54
C THR A 133 12.83 -4.63 -19.22
N GLY A 134 12.04 -4.78 -18.16
CA GLY A 134 12.49 -4.97 -16.78
C GLY A 134 12.90 -3.67 -16.10
N THR A 135 12.83 -2.52 -16.78
CA THR A 135 13.27 -1.22 -16.24
C THR A 135 12.14 -0.21 -16.03
N GLY A 136 10.97 -0.50 -16.59
CA GLY A 136 9.78 0.34 -16.45
C GLY A 136 9.16 0.26 -15.06
N GLY A 137 8.30 1.23 -14.77
CA GLY A 137 7.61 1.37 -13.49
C GLY A 137 6.50 2.42 -13.57
N PRO A 138 5.75 2.63 -12.48
CA PRO A 138 4.53 3.43 -12.49
C PRO A 138 4.78 4.94 -12.30
N GLY A 139 6.04 5.39 -12.41
CA GLY A 139 6.42 6.79 -12.17
C GLY A 139 6.62 7.14 -10.69
N TYR A 140 6.59 6.15 -9.80
CA TYR A 140 6.84 6.29 -8.36
C TYR A 140 7.43 5.00 -7.79
N THR A 141 8.04 5.09 -6.60
CA THR A 141 8.45 3.91 -5.82
C THR A 141 7.54 3.64 -4.62
N ILE A 142 7.62 2.43 -4.08
CA ILE A 142 6.91 2.00 -2.87
C ILE A 142 7.90 1.52 -1.81
N PRO A 143 7.55 1.58 -0.51
CA PRO A 143 8.41 1.09 0.56
C PRO A 143 8.52 -0.44 0.57
N ASP A 144 9.65 -0.96 1.06
CA ASP A 144 9.77 -2.37 1.43
C ASP A 144 9.07 -2.62 2.77
N GLU A 145 8.14 -3.57 2.79
CA GLU A 145 7.37 -4.01 3.96
C GLU A 145 7.84 -5.41 4.35
N VAL A 146 9.11 -5.49 4.76
CA VAL A 146 9.84 -6.76 4.95
C VAL A 146 10.22 -7.02 6.41
N ASP A 147 10.25 -8.29 6.77
CA ASP A 147 10.81 -8.78 8.03
C ASP A 147 11.84 -9.90 7.79
N LYS A 148 12.72 -10.16 8.77
CA LYS A 148 13.85 -11.10 8.61
C LYS A 148 13.44 -12.58 8.48
N SER A 149 12.19 -12.92 8.77
CA SER A 149 11.67 -14.27 8.71
C SER A 149 10.98 -14.61 7.39
N LEU A 150 10.89 -13.65 6.46
CA LEU A 150 10.30 -13.88 5.15
C LEU A 150 11.01 -15.00 4.39
N THR A 151 10.19 -15.89 3.83
CA THR A 151 10.59 -16.98 2.93
C THR A 151 9.72 -16.94 1.68
N TYR A 152 10.14 -17.67 0.64
CA TYR A 152 9.53 -17.62 -0.68
C TYR A 152 9.24 -19.04 -1.21
N PRO A 153 8.33 -19.79 -0.55
CA PRO A 153 7.86 -21.07 -1.08
C PRO A 153 7.09 -20.89 -2.39
N ALA A 154 6.83 -22.00 -3.09
CA ALA A 154 5.95 -22.00 -4.24
C ALA A 154 4.57 -21.38 -3.91
N GLY A 155 4.08 -20.54 -4.80
CA GLY A 155 2.84 -19.78 -4.63
C GLY A 155 3.01 -18.42 -3.95
N THR A 156 4.22 -18.01 -3.55
CA THR A 156 4.45 -16.65 -3.04
C THR A 156 4.37 -15.60 -4.16
N VAL A 157 3.75 -14.46 -3.87
CA VAL A 157 3.79 -13.25 -4.69
C VAL A 157 4.56 -12.17 -3.95
N ALA A 158 5.61 -11.64 -4.59
CA ALA A 158 6.46 -10.62 -3.98
C ALA A 158 6.85 -9.51 -4.95
N MET A 159 7.11 -8.32 -4.41
CA MET A 159 7.51 -7.16 -5.20
C MET A 159 8.94 -7.29 -5.67
N ALA A 160 9.17 -7.03 -6.96
CA ALA A 160 10.51 -6.79 -7.47
C ALA A 160 10.96 -5.37 -7.06
N ASN A 161 12.27 -5.20 -6.89
CA ASN A 161 12.90 -3.91 -6.60
C ASN A 161 14.21 -3.78 -7.39
N ARG A 162 14.85 -2.60 -7.35
CA ARG A 162 16.09 -2.30 -8.08
C ARG A 162 17.36 -2.73 -7.32
N GLY A 163 17.24 -3.63 -6.33
CA GLY A 163 18.35 -4.12 -5.51
C GLY A 163 18.72 -3.21 -4.33
N THR A 164 18.02 -2.09 -4.15
CA THR A 164 18.15 -1.21 -2.98
C THR A 164 16.80 -1.02 -2.30
N LYS A 165 16.85 -0.68 -1.01
CA LYS A 165 15.64 -0.52 -0.20
C LYS A 165 14.70 0.56 -0.76
N ASP A 166 13.39 0.32 -0.69
CA ASP A 166 12.30 1.24 -1.05
C ASP A 166 12.31 1.66 -2.54
N THR A 167 12.67 0.69 -3.41
CA THR A 167 12.69 0.85 -4.87
C THR A 167 11.75 -0.11 -5.60
N GLY A 168 10.79 -0.70 -4.88
CA GLY A 168 9.67 -1.37 -5.53
C GLY A 168 8.85 -0.35 -6.33
N GLY A 169 8.11 -0.82 -7.33
CA GLY A 169 7.23 0.01 -8.14
C GLY A 169 5.98 -0.76 -8.52
N SER A 170 5.91 -1.20 -9.78
CA SER A 170 4.80 -2.00 -10.31
C SER A 170 5.19 -3.45 -10.60
N GLN A 171 6.48 -3.76 -10.67
CA GLN A 171 6.95 -5.09 -11.01
C GLN A 171 6.86 -6.04 -9.82
N PHE A 172 6.35 -7.25 -10.06
CA PHE A 172 6.22 -8.30 -9.06
C PHE A 172 6.64 -9.64 -9.67
N PHE A 173 6.88 -10.63 -8.83
CA PHE A 173 7.19 -11.97 -9.27
C PHE A 173 6.33 -13.03 -8.55
N LEU A 174 6.01 -14.06 -9.33
CA LEU A 174 5.26 -15.24 -8.95
C LEU A 174 6.24 -16.39 -8.75
N VAL A 175 6.34 -16.90 -7.53
CA VAL A 175 7.25 -18.01 -7.19
C VAL A 175 6.59 -19.32 -7.59
N TRP A 176 7.16 -20.04 -8.55
CA TRP A 176 6.55 -21.26 -9.11
C TRP A 176 7.15 -22.56 -8.57
N ALA A 177 8.32 -22.48 -7.93
CA ALA A 177 8.89 -23.55 -7.11
C ALA A 177 9.64 -22.94 -5.91
N ASP A 178 9.81 -23.73 -4.84
CA ASP A 178 10.47 -23.27 -3.62
C ASP A 178 11.81 -22.60 -3.93
N THR A 179 11.93 -21.35 -3.50
CA THR A 179 13.04 -20.47 -3.87
C THR A 179 13.68 -19.89 -2.62
N GLU A 180 15.01 -19.87 -2.59
CA GLU A 180 15.75 -19.19 -1.53
C GLU A 180 16.20 -17.81 -2.02
N LEU A 181 15.62 -16.77 -1.40
CA LEU A 181 15.98 -15.38 -1.63
C LEU A 181 16.24 -14.70 -0.29
N PRO A 182 17.08 -13.66 -0.25
CA PRO A 182 17.18 -12.83 0.95
C PRO A 182 15.81 -12.19 1.28
N PRO A 183 15.50 -11.94 2.57
CA PRO A 183 14.23 -11.35 3.01
C PRO A 183 14.19 -9.83 2.73
N THR A 184 14.36 -9.45 1.47
CA THR A 184 14.46 -8.07 1.00
C THR A 184 13.41 -7.72 -0.05
N TYR A 185 12.48 -8.63 -0.34
CA TYR A 185 11.38 -8.42 -1.28
C TYR A 185 10.06 -8.52 -0.51
N THR A 186 9.22 -7.49 -0.60
CA THR A 186 7.92 -7.47 0.08
C THR A 186 7.05 -8.61 -0.41
N VAL A 187 6.70 -9.56 0.47
CA VAL A 187 5.69 -10.58 0.19
C VAL A 187 4.32 -9.98 0.45
N PHE A 188 3.51 -9.84 -0.59
CA PHE A 188 2.20 -9.16 -0.49
C PHE A 188 1.02 -10.05 -0.89
N GLY A 189 1.26 -11.27 -1.38
CA GLY A 189 0.18 -12.19 -1.69
C GLY A 189 0.60 -13.64 -1.85
N THR A 190 -0.40 -14.49 -2.05
CA THR A 190 -0.26 -15.92 -2.34
C THR A 190 -1.16 -16.33 -3.49
N ILE A 191 -0.64 -17.19 -4.36
CA ILE A 191 -1.35 -17.78 -5.49
C ILE A 191 -2.14 -19.00 -5.02
N ASP A 192 -3.33 -19.21 -5.57
CA ASP A 192 -4.06 -20.47 -5.39
C ASP A 192 -3.42 -21.63 -6.18
N GLN A 193 -3.85 -22.87 -5.92
CA GLN A 193 -3.24 -24.04 -6.57
C GLN A 193 -3.43 -24.02 -8.09
N ALA A 194 -4.60 -23.60 -8.58
CA ALA A 194 -4.87 -23.55 -10.01
C ALA A 194 -3.95 -22.54 -10.72
N GLY A 195 -3.77 -21.35 -10.13
CA GLY A 195 -2.83 -20.36 -10.65
C GLY A 195 -1.38 -20.84 -10.58
N LEU A 196 -0.99 -21.55 -9.51
CA LEU A 196 0.35 -22.12 -9.41
C LEU A 196 0.61 -23.15 -10.51
N ASP A 197 -0.38 -23.98 -10.85
CA ASP A 197 -0.28 -24.94 -11.96
C ASP A 197 -0.12 -24.24 -13.32
N VAL A 198 -0.81 -23.09 -13.53
CA VAL A 198 -0.64 -22.25 -14.73
C VAL A 198 0.78 -21.70 -14.83
N VAL A 199 1.29 -21.08 -13.76
CA VAL A 199 2.66 -20.52 -13.75
C VAL A 199 3.71 -21.62 -13.91
N GLY A 200 3.51 -22.77 -13.25
CA GLY A 200 4.35 -23.95 -13.43
C GLY A 200 4.34 -24.49 -14.86
N GLY A 201 3.19 -24.45 -15.54
CA GLY A 201 3.05 -24.84 -16.95
C GLY A 201 3.78 -23.90 -17.93
N ILE A 202 3.82 -22.59 -17.63
CA ILE A 202 4.67 -21.62 -18.35
C ILE A 202 6.14 -21.98 -18.12
N ALA A 203 6.54 -22.14 -16.86
CA ALA A 203 7.93 -22.40 -16.48
C ALA A 203 8.48 -23.72 -17.06
N ALA A 204 7.65 -24.76 -17.14
CA ALA A 204 8.04 -26.07 -17.68
C ALA A 204 8.44 -26.03 -19.17
N GLN A 205 8.07 -24.99 -19.90
CA GLN A 205 8.50 -24.80 -21.30
C GLN A 205 9.90 -24.18 -21.41
N GLY A 206 10.42 -23.62 -20.32
CA GLY A 206 11.78 -23.06 -20.23
C GLY A 206 11.90 -21.62 -20.70
N VAL A 207 13.14 -21.14 -20.68
CA VAL A 207 13.53 -19.79 -21.10
C VAL A 207 14.06 -19.76 -22.53
N ASP A 208 13.90 -18.63 -23.21
CA ASP A 208 14.41 -18.40 -24.56
C ASP A 208 15.94 -18.50 -24.58
N ALA A 209 16.49 -19.26 -25.54
CA ALA A 209 17.92 -19.52 -25.60
C ALA A 209 18.77 -18.29 -26.00
N GLY A 210 18.15 -17.26 -26.57
CA GLY A 210 18.79 -16.03 -27.02
C GLY A 210 19.15 -15.09 -25.86
N ASP A 211 18.24 -14.91 -24.90
CA ASP A 211 18.44 -14.03 -23.74
C ASP A 211 18.54 -14.77 -22.39
N GLN A 212 18.14 -16.04 -22.34
CA GLN A 212 18.11 -16.90 -21.14
C GLN A 212 17.24 -16.36 -20.00
N THR A 213 16.31 -15.46 -20.30
CA THR A 213 15.44 -14.85 -19.30
C THR A 213 13.99 -14.75 -19.74
N SER A 214 13.68 -14.61 -21.03
CA SER A 214 12.29 -14.52 -21.49
C SER A 214 11.63 -15.89 -21.43
N PRO A 215 10.36 -16.02 -21.00
CA PRO A 215 9.64 -17.29 -21.10
C PRO A 215 9.47 -17.71 -22.58
N ILE A 216 9.64 -19.00 -22.89
CA ILE A 216 9.30 -19.54 -24.23
C ILE A 216 7.79 -19.52 -24.45
N ALA A 217 7.03 -19.90 -23.42
CA ALA A 217 5.58 -19.86 -23.44
C ALA A 217 5.10 -18.40 -23.43
N GLU A 218 4.03 -18.10 -24.17
CA GLU A 218 3.41 -16.78 -24.07
C GLU A 218 2.83 -16.58 -22.67
N ALA A 219 3.39 -15.62 -21.94
CA ALA A 219 3.00 -15.26 -20.58
C ALA A 219 2.54 -13.80 -20.54
N LYS A 220 1.33 -13.53 -21.04
CA LYS A 220 0.76 -12.19 -21.12
C LYS A 220 -0.42 -12.06 -20.18
N ILE A 221 -0.46 -10.97 -19.40
CA ILE A 221 -1.63 -10.53 -18.64
C ILE A 221 -2.50 -9.71 -19.59
N THR A 222 -3.68 -10.25 -19.92
CA THR A 222 -4.67 -9.56 -20.77
C THR A 222 -5.51 -8.56 -19.99
N GLY A 223 -5.63 -8.77 -18.69
CA GLY A 223 -6.27 -7.85 -17.75
C GLY A 223 -6.19 -8.40 -16.32
N VAL A 224 -6.64 -7.61 -15.35
CA VAL A 224 -6.72 -8.03 -13.95
C VAL A 224 -8.10 -7.72 -13.37
N THR A 225 -8.72 -8.72 -12.75
CA THR A 225 -10.05 -8.59 -12.12
C THR A 225 -9.92 -8.60 -10.60
N LEU A 226 -10.39 -7.55 -9.93
CA LEU A 226 -10.53 -7.53 -8.46
C LEU A 226 -11.79 -8.30 -8.02
N GLY A 227 -11.67 -9.05 -6.93
CA GLY A 227 -12.76 -9.85 -6.35
C GLY A 227 -13.38 -9.26 -5.09
#